data_AF-A0A2M7XX50-F1
#
_entry.id   AF-A0A2M7XX50-F1
#
_cell.length_a   1.000
_cell.length_b   1.000
_cell.length_c   1.000
_cell.angle_alpha   90.00
_cell.angle_beta   90.00
_cell.angle_gamma   90.00
#
_symmetry.space_group_name_H-M   'P 1'
#
loop_
_entity.id
_entity.type
_entity.pdbx_description
1 polymer ?
#
loop_
_entity_poly.entity_id
_entity_poly.type
_entity_poly.pdbx_seq_one_letter_code
_entity_poly.pdbx_strand_id
1 'polypeptide(L)'
;MKKNFRKNLLLGLLVLTIFFIGFFSKDFYNELNSKVIQNIKPKNILLPEPKEGTYKVMKVLDGDTVILETGEKFRYLGIDAPEGNDRWGPEAKKLNEEMVLNKKIKVELDRIKLDKYGRILGYIWIDGGGLGTPKS
;
A
#
# COMPACT_ATOMS: atom_id res chain seq x y z
N MET A 1 -14.85 70.73 16.73
CA MET A 1 -15.73 69.79 16.01
C MET A 1 -15.01 68.84 15.03
N LYS A 2 -14.03 69.28 14.22
CA LYS A 2 -13.35 68.43 13.20
C LYS A 2 -12.47 67.27 13.73
N LYS A 3 -12.01 67.30 14.98
CA LYS A 3 -11.05 66.31 15.54
C LYS A 3 -11.69 64.94 15.82
N ASN A 4 -12.95 64.90 16.25
CA ASN A 4 -13.68 63.66 16.52
C ASN A 4 -14.18 63.00 15.21
N PHE A 5 -14.48 63.80 14.20
CA PHE A 5 -14.88 63.32 12.88
C PHE A 5 -13.76 62.52 12.19
N ARG A 6 -12.52 63.03 12.23
CA ARG A 6 -11.35 62.32 11.67
C ARG A 6 -11.03 61.01 12.41
N LYS A 7 -11.24 60.96 13.73
CA LYS A 7 -11.01 59.74 14.53
C LYS A 7 -12.04 58.65 14.22
N ASN A 8 -13.32 59.02 14.10
CA ASN A 8 -14.38 58.07 13.75
C ASN A 8 -14.25 57.56 12.30
N LEU A 9 -13.77 58.41 11.40
CA LEU A 9 -13.46 58.03 10.01
C LEU A 9 -12.30 57.04 9.92
N LEU A 10 -11.22 57.28 10.68
CA LEU A 10 -10.07 56.36 10.78
C LEU A 10 -10.47 55.02 11.40
N LEU A 11 -11.30 55.03 12.45
CA LEU A 11 -11.79 53.81 13.10
C LEU A 11 -12.67 52.98 12.16
N GLY A 12 -13.55 53.65 11.39
CA GLY A 12 -14.38 53.00 10.38
C GLY A 12 -13.55 52.34 9.27
N LEU A 13 -12.50 53.01 8.79
CA LEU A 13 -11.57 52.43 7.80
C LEU A 13 -10.83 51.21 8.36
N LEU A 14 -10.39 51.25 9.63
CA LEU A 14 -9.69 50.13 10.25
C LEU A 14 -10.58 48.89 10.40
N VAL A 15 -11.84 49.07 10.80
CA VAL A 15 -12.83 47.97 10.87
C VAL A 15 -13.12 47.38 9.49
N LEU A 16 -13.23 48.22 8.46
CA LEU A 16 -13.38 47.78 7.07
C LEU A 16 -12.18 46.94 6.59
N THR A 17 -10.95 47.34 6.91
CA THR A 17 -9.77 46.57 6.53
C THR A 17 -9.72 45.20 7.18
N ILE A 18 -10.10 45.07 8.46
CA ILE A 18 -10.15 43.79 9.17
C ILE A 18 -11.23 42.89 8.58
N PHE A 19 -12.38 43.45 8.21
CA PHE A 19 -13.46 42.71 7.56
C PHE A 19 -13.05 42.16 6.19
N PHE A 20 -12.39 42.98 5.37
CA PHE A 20 -11.87 42.57 4.06
C PHE A 20 -10.76 41.52 4.18
N ILE A 21 -9.86 41.64 5.15
CA ILE A 21 -8.82 40.64 5.40
C ILE A 21 -9.46 39.30 5.77
N GLY A 22 -10.43 39.27 6.67
CA GLY A 22 -11.12 38.04 7.08
C GLY A 22 -11.90 37.39 5.93
N PHE A 23 -12.58 38.19 5.12
CA PHE A 23 -13.33 37.72 3.96
C PHE A 23 -12.41 37.12 2.88
N PHE A 24 -11.39 37.87 2.48
CA PHE A 24 -10.48 37.46 1.40
C PHE A 24 -9.54 36.31 1.81
N SER A 25 -9.18 36.24 3.10
CA SER A 25 -8.35 35.16 3.63
C SER A 25 -9.02 33.80 3.46
N LYS A 26 -10.32 33.68 3.74
CA LYS A 26 -11.02 32.38 3.75
C LYS A 26 -11.04 31.74 2.37
N ASP A 27 -11.30 32.53 1.34
CA ASP A 27 -11.33 32.05 -0.05
C ASP A 27 -9.95 31.59 -0.52
N PHE A 28 -8.89 32.35 -0.18
CA PHE A 28 -7.51 31.99 -0.48
C PHE A 28 -7.02 30.75 0.28
N TYR A 29 -7.39 30.61 1.57
CA TYR A 29 -7.07 29.42 2.38
C TYR A 29 -7.73 28.15 1.80
N ASN A 30 -8.96 28.25 1.31
CA ASN A 30 -9.66 27.13 0.68
C ASN A 30 -9.03 26.73 -0.65
N GLU A 31 -8.64 27.72 -1.47
CA GLU A 31 -7.96 27.47 -2.74
C GLU A 31 -6.59 26.79 -2.53
N LEU A 32 -5.79 27.27 -1.57
CA LEU A 32 -4.52 26.63 -1.18
C LEU A 32 -4.72 25.21 -0.68
N ASN A 33 -5.67 24.97 0.24
CA ASN A 33 -5.93 23.64 0.78
C ASN A 33 -6.38 22.66 -0.32
N SER A 34 -7.21 23.09 -1.27
CA SER A 34 -7.63 22.23 -2.38
C SER A 34 -6.47 21.86 -3.31
N LYS A 35 -5.60 22.81 -3.66
CA LYS A 35 -4.40 22.58 -4.49
C LYS A 35 -3.38 21.69 -3.79
N VAL A 36 -3.18 21.88 -2.49
CA VAL A 36 -2.25 21.08 -1.69
C VAL A 36 -2.80 19.66 -1.48
N ILE A 37 -4.07 19.49 -1.09
CA ILE A 37 -4.67 18.17 -0.85
C ILE A 37 -4.82 17.37 -2.15
N GLN A 38 -5.07 17.98 -3.31
CA GLN A 38 -5.07 17.26 -4.59
C GLN A 38 -3.67 16.77 -4.99
N ASN A 39 -2.62 17.52 -4.66
CA ASN A 39 -1.24 17.11 -4.93
C ASN A 39 -0.65 16.16 -3.86
N ILE A 40 -1.23 16.14 -2.65
CA ILE A 40 -0.83 15.25 -1.54
C ILE A 40 -1.69 13.99 -1.44
N LYS A 41 -2.86 13.92 -2.11
CA LYS A 41 -3.51 12.62 -2.35
C LYS A 41 -2.44 11.74 -3.01
N PRO A 42 -1.88 10.74 -2.31
CA PRO A 42 -0.79 9.97 -2.85
C PRO A 42 -1.32 9.44 -4.17
N LYS A 43 -0.63 9.78 -5.28
CA LYS A 43 -0.88 9.17 -6.57
C LYS A 43 -0.86 7.69 -6.28
N ASN A 44 -2.05 7.11 -6.26
CA ASN A 44 -2.33 5.76 -5.89
C ASN A 44 -1.18 4.86 -6.36
N ILE A 45 -0.25 4.52 -5.45
CA ILE A 45 0.54 3.31 -5.57
C ILE A 45 -0.49 2.22 -5.31
N LEU A 46 -1.40 2.04 -6.27
CA LEU A 46 -2.26 0.88 -6.36
C LEU A 46 -1.27 -0.23 -6.65
N LEU A 47 -0.66 -0.79 -5.61
CA LEU A 47 -0.31 -2.18 -5.66
C LEU A 47 -1.61 -2.86 -6.11
N PRO A 48 -1.62 -3.56 -7.25
CA PRO A 48 -2.82 -4.21 -7.71
C PRO A 48 -3.38 -5.02 -6.54
N GLU A 49 -4.67 -4.85 -6.26
CA GLU A 49 -5.37 -5.68 -5.28
C GLU A 49 -4.99 -7.14 -5.54
N PRO A 50 -4.42 -7.86 -4.55
CA PRO A 50 -4.09 -9.25 -4.74
C PRO A 50 -5.34 -10.01 -5.17
N LYS A 51 -5.22 -10.79 -6.24
CA LYS A 51 -6.29 -11.62 -6.79
C LYS A 51 -5.90 -13.08 -6.73
N GLU A 52 -6.90 -13.91 -6.51
CA GLU A 52 -6.77 -15.34 -6.71
C GLU A 52 -6.64 -15.65 -8.20
N GLY A 53 -5.96 -16.74 -8.52
CA GLY A 53 -5.75 -17.13 -9.90
C GLY A 53 -4.55 -18.04 -10.08
N THR A 54 -4.22 -18.32 -11.32
CA THR A 54 -3.05 -19.13 -11.68
C THR A 54 -1.93 -18.21 -12.13
N TYR A 55 -0.79 -18.31 -11.47
CA TYR A 55 0.38 -17.47 -11.72
C TYR A 55 1.61 -18.33 -11.96
N LYS A 56 2.49 -17.90 -12.86
CA LYS A 56 3.81 -18.51 -13.00
C LYS A 56 4.76 -18.00 -11.91
N VAL A 57 5.53 -18.89 -11.29
CA VAL A 57 6.60 -18.51 -10.37
C VAL A 57 7.86 -18.16 -11.15
N MET A 58 8.34 -16.94 -10.96
CA MET A 58 9.53 -16.41 -11.62
C MET A 58 10.80 -16.53 -10.77
N LYS A 59 10.66 -16.49 -9.45
CA LYS A 59 11.79 -16.58 -8.52
C LYS A 59 11.34 -17.16 -7.19
N VAL A 60 12.22 -17.92 -6.55
CA VAL A 60 12.07 -18.33 -5.15
C VAL A 60 13.03 -17.52 -4.29
N LEU A 61 12.53 -16.94 -3.21
CA LEU A 61 13.31 -16.14 -2.27
C LEU A 61 13.86 -17.01 -1.14
N ASP A 62 13.01 -17.85 -0.56
CA ASP A 62 13.29 -18.76 0.56
C ASP A 62 12.31 -19.97 0.50
N GLY A 63 12.24 -20.76 1.57
CA GLY A 63 11.40 -21.97 1.61
C GLY A 63 9.88 -21.72 1.61
N ASP A 64 9.42 -20.49 1.81
CA ASP A 64 7.99 -20.16 1.88
C ASP A 64 7.56 -18.91 1.08
N THR A 65 8.50 -18.23 0.41
CA THR A 65 8.28 -16.97 -0.29
C THR A 65 8.77 -17.02 -1.73
N VAL A 66 7.92 -16.58 -2.65
CA VAL A 66 8.19 -16.54 -4.11
C VAL A 66 7.85 -15.19 -4.74
N ILE A 67 8.32 -14.98 -5.97
CA ILE A 67 7.92 -13.87 -6.83
C ILE A 67 7.10 -14.44 -8.00
N LEU A 68 5.90 -13.90 -8.18
CA LEU A 68 4.99 -14.25 -9.28
C LEU A 68 5.37 -13.52 -10.57
N GLU A 69 4.83 -13.94 -11.71
CA GLU A 69 5.05 -13.29 -13.02
C GLU A 69 4.60 -11.83 -13.08
N THR A 70 3.68 -11.45 -12.20
CA THR A 70 3.19 -10.07 -12.02
C THR A 70 4.13 -9.22 -11.16
N GLY A 71 5.16 -9.82 -10.56
CA GLY A 71 6.24 -9.15 -9.83
C GLY A 71 6.03 -9.05 -8.31
N GLU A 72 4.85 -9.40 -7.81
CA GLU A 72 4.53 -9.39 -6.39
C GLU A 72 5.21 -10.56 -5.66
N LYS A 73 5.54 -10.30 -4.39
CA LYS A 73 6.03 -11.32 -3.47
C LYS A 73 4.83 -12.04 -2.86
N PHE A 74 4.89 -13.36 -2.82
CA PHE A 74 3.86 -14.21 -2.26
C PHE A 74 4.47 -15.08 -1.16
N ARG A 75 3.93 -15.02 0.06
CA ARG A 75 4.32 -15.85 1.20
C ARG A 75 3.23 -16.87 1.51
N TYR A 76 3.67 -18.12 1.68
CA TYR A 76 2.79 -19.24 2.01
C TYR A 76 2.31 -19.12 3.46
N LEU A 77 1.02 -19.29 3.67
CA LEU A 77 0.45 -19.44 5.00
C LEU A 77 0.56 -20.89 5.48
N GLY A 78 0.80 -21.06 6.79
CA GLY A 78 0.94 -22.39 7.42
C GLY A 78 2.32 -23.04 7.25
N ILE A 79 3.26 -22.37 6.56
CA ILE A 79 4.65 -22.79 6.41
C ILE A 79 5.54 -21.67 6.98
N ASP A 80 6.49 -22.05 7.82
CA ASP A 80 7.53 -21.16 8.33
C ASP A 80 8.88 -21.81 8.10
N ALA A 81 9.55 -21.39 7.01
CA ALA A 81 10.81 -21.99 6.60
C ALA A 81 12.00 -21.16 7.13
N PRO A 82 13.15 -21.81 7.43
CA PRO A 82 14.39 -21.09 7.73
C PRO A 82 14.76 -20.14 6.58
N GLU A 83 15.17 -18.91 6.91
CA GLU A 83 15.43 -17.86 5.94
C GLU A 83 16.93 -17.74 5.63
N GLY A 84 17.28 -17.45 4.37
CA GLY A 84 18.64 -17.07 3.98
C GLY A 84 19.73 -18.07 4.39
N ASN A 85 20.63 -17.64 5.30
CA ASN A 85 21.76 -18.41 5.79
C ASN A 85 21.49 -19.13 7.12
N ASP A 86 20.25 -19.12 7.59
CA ASP A 86 19.86 -19.95 8.73
C ASP A 86 20.16 -21.41 8.44
N ARG A 87 20.31 -22.20 9.51
CA ARG A 87 20.50 -23.64 9.38
C ARG A 87 19.32 -24.21 8.58
N TRP A 88 19.62 -24.85 7.44
CA TRP A 88 18.67 -25.40 6.47
C TRP A 88 17.97 -24.40 5.54
N GLY A 89 18.30 -23.10 5.60
CA GLY A 89 17.73 -22.08 4.70
C GLY A 89 18.02 -22.35 3.21
N PRO A 90 19.27 -22.64 2.82
CA PRO A 90 19.61 -23.00 1.44
C PRO A 90 18.87 -24.25 0.95
N GLU A 91 18.74 -25.26 1.82
CA GLU A 91 18.06 -26.52 1.52
C GLU A 91 16.54 -26.32 1.37
N ALA A 92 15.92 -25.55 2.26
CA ALA A 92 14.49 -25.23 2.19
C ALA A 92 14.17 -24.45 0.92
N LYS A 93 15.01 -23.46 0.57
CA LYS A 93 14.88 -22.71 -0.67
C LYS A 93 15.02 -23.62 -1.89
N LYS A 94 16.02 -24.49 -1.92
CA LYS A 94 16.26 -25.41 -3.04
C LYS A 94 15.08 -26.36 -3.24
N LEU A 95 14.54 -26.92 -2.16
CA LEU A 95 13.35 -27.76 -2.21
C LEU A 95 12.17 -27.00 -2.81
N ASN A 96 11.94 -25.76 -2.37
CA ASN A 96 10.88 -24.92 -2.93
C ASN A 96 11.11 -24.64 -4.43
N GLU A 97 12.35 -24.32 -4.84
CA GLU A 97 12.71 -24.15 -6.26
C GLU A 97 12.36 -25.39 -7.11
N GLU A 98 12.72 -26.58 -6.66
CA GLU A 98 12.41 -27.85 -7.36
C GLU A 98 10.89 -28.05 -7.52
N MET A 99 10.12 -27.61 -6.53
CA MET A 99 8.67 -27.77 -6.49
C MET A 99 7.95 -26.75 -7.36
N VAL A 100 8.32 -25.46 -7.34
CA VAL A 100 7.48 -24.40 -7.92
C VAL A 100 8.14 -23.56 -9.01
N LEU A 101 9.47 -23.50 -9.08
CA LEU A 101 10.16 -22.58 -10.00
C LEU A 101 9.79 -22.85 -11.46
N ASN A 102 9.46 -21.79 -12.21
CA ASN A 102 8.98 -21.84 -13.60
C ASN A 102 7.67 -22.60 -13.83
N LYS A 103 7.01 -23.10 -12.78
CA LYS A 103 5.71 -23.75 -12.87
C LYS A 103 4.59 -22.75 -12.63
N LYS A 104 3.39 -23.12 -13.09
CA LYS A 104 2.14 -22.42 -12.76
C LYS A 104 1.60 -22.97 -11.45
N ILE A 105 1.27 -22.08 -10.54
CA ILE A 105 0.63 -22.38 -9.25
C ILE A 105 -0.72 -21.68 -9.19
N LYS A 106 -1.72 -22.31 -8.58
CA LYS A 106 -2.96 -21.64 -8.21
C LYS A 106 -2.77 -21.00 -6.84
N VAL A 107 -3.10 -19.73 -6.74
CA VAL A 107 -3.04 -18.92 -5.54
C VAL A 107 -4.44 -18.75 -4.97
N GLU A 108 -4.57 -19.00 -3.67
CA GLU A 108 -5.78 -18.78 -2.88
C GLU A 108 -5.44 -17.83 -1.73
N LEU A 109 -6.21 -16.75 -1.58
CA LEU A 109 -5.86 -15.68 -0.64
C LEU A 109 -6.58 -15.87 0.69
N ASP A 110 -5.94 -15.45 1.78
CA ASP A 110 -6.62 -15.38 3.07
C ASP A 110 -7.38 -14.05 3.24
N ARG A 111 -8.17 -13.95 4.31
CA ARG A 111 -8.92 -12.73 4.70
C ARG A 111 -8.01 -11.51 4.79
N ILE A 112 -6.78 -11.70 5.28
CA ILE A 112 -5.73 -10.68 5.29
C ILE A 112 -4.80 -10.97 4.12
N LYS A 113 -4.90 -10.15 3.08
CA LYS A 113 -4.17 -10.38 1.81
C LYS A 113 -2.72 -9.93 1.84
N LEU A 114 -2.37 -8.95 2.67
CA LEU A 114 -1.05 -8.30 2.67
C LEU A 114 -0.49 -8.22 4.08
N ASP A 115 0.79 -8.48 4.23
CA ASP A 115 1.52 -8.20 5.46
C ASP A 115 2.16 -6.80 5.47
N LYS A 116 2.78 -6.45 6.60
CA LYS A 116 3.48 -5.17 6.78
C LYS A 116 4.67 -4.94 5.84
N TYR A 117 5.13 -5.99 5.15
CA TYR A 117 6.24 -5.95 4.19
C TYR A 117 5.74 -5.90 2.74
N GLY A 118 4.42 -5.86 2.53
CA GLY A 118 3.80 -5.84 1.21
C GLY A 118 3.83 -7.20 0.49
N ARG A 119 3.98 -8.31 1.22
CA ARG A 119 3.86 -9.66 0.66
C ARG A 119 2.39 -10.06 0.62
N ILE A 120 1.98 -10.67 -0.48
CA ILE A 120 0.70 -11.34 -0.59
C ILE A 120 0.72 -12.58 0.30
N LEU A 121 -0.33 -12.80 1.07
CA LEU A 121 -0.49 -13.95 1.95
C LEU A 121 -1.55 -14.90 1.40
N GLY A 122 -1.22 -16.19 1.36
CA GLY A 122 -2.19 -17.19 0.96
C GLY A 122 -1.60 -18.60 0.81
N TYR A 123 -2.39 -19.48 0.20
CA TYR A 123 -2.04 -20.86 -0.09
C TYR A 123 -1.70 -21.02 -1.57
N ILE A 124 -0.85 -22.01 -1.87
CA ILE A 124 -0.49 -22.36 -3.24
C ILE A 124 -0.87 -23.81 -3.55
N TRP A 125 -1.33 -24.04 -4.77
CA TRP A 125 -1.66 -25.37 -5.27
C TRP A 125 -0.91 -25.62 -6.58
N ILE A 126 -0.24 -26.76 -6.66
CA ILE A 126 0.47 -27.22 -7.86
C ILE A 126 -0.44 -28.26 -8.52
N ASP A 127 -0.69 -28.11 -9.83
CA ASP A 127 -1.40 -29.14 -10.61
C ASP A 127 -0.54 -30.41 -10.63
N GLY A 128 -0.84 -31.35 -9.71
CA GLY A 128 -0.07 -32.58 -9.53
C GLY A 128 0.11 -33.10 -8.10
N GLY A 129 -0.58 -32.55 -7.09
CA GLY A 129 -0.58 -33.06 -5.71
C GLY A 129 -0.09 -32.00 -4.73
N GLY A 130 -1.03 -31.27 -4.15
CA GLY A 130 -0.75 -30.10 -3.32
C GLY A 130 0.05 -30.42 -2.04
N LEU A 131 1.06 -29.57 -1.78
CA LEU A 131 1.62 -29.35 -0.46
C LEU A 131 0.77 -28.27 0.22
N GLY A 132 -0.19 -28.71 1.04
CA GLY A 132 -1.01 -27.82 1.87
C GLY A 132 -2.50 -28.03 1.66
N THR A 133 -3.06 -29.09 2.25
CA THR A 133 -4.52 -29.20 2.42
C THR A 133 -5.01 -28.21 3.48
N PRO A 134 -6.21 -27.66 3.32
CA PRO A 134 -7.35 -28.24 4.03
C PRO A 134 -8.43 -28.70 3.05
N LYS A 135 -8.86 -29.96 3.19
CA LYS A 135 -10.12 -30.42 2.60
C LYS A 135 -11.27 -29.77 3.39
N SER A 136 -12.20 -29.18 2.66
CA SER A 136 -13.57 -28.89 3.12
C SER A 136 -14.27 -30.15 3.59
#